data_AF-A0A0B5DY93-F1
#
_entry.id   AF-A0A0B5DY93-F1
#
_cell.length_a   1.000
_cell.length_b   1.000
_cell.length_c   1.000
_cell.angle_alpha   90.00
_cell.angle_beta   90.00
_cell.angle_gamma   90.00
#
_symmetry.space_group_name_H-M   'P 1'
#
loop_
_entity.id
_entity.type
_entity.pdbx_description
1 polymer ?
#
loop_
_entity_poly.entity_id
_entity_poly.type
_entity_poly.pdbx_seq_one_letter_code
_entity_poly.pdbx_strand_id
1 'polypeptide(L)'
;MTARASADSSAEPEAKDLCGCAGIAQSASGTPLEYWHIAFARHEIVLAEGVEAESLHFGPEALRTLHPDGIEELRCLFGARDFGAGRGLARREVRGSRARRLVERITMNGHALQDHAALR
;
A
#
# COMPACT_ATOMS: atom_id res chain seq x y z
N MET A 1 11.71 12.02 -3.18
CA MET A 1 10.72 11.20 -2.45
C MET A 1 11.02 11.28 -0.96
N THR A 2 10.24 12.04 -0.21
CA THR A 2 10.38 12.19 1.24
C THR A 2 9.40 11.23 1.92
N ALA A 3 9.89 10.14 2.50
CA ALA A 3 9.08 9.26 3.34
C ALA A 3 8.89 9.93 4.72
N ARG A 4 7.67 10.35 5.03
CA ARG A 4 7.25 10.70 6.40
C ARG A 4 6.31 9.60 6.87
N ALA A 5 6.68 8.89 7.93
CA ALA A 5 5.84 7.86 8.54
C ALA A 5 4.70 8.52 9.34
N SER A 6 3.46 8.44 8.85
CA SER A 6 2.24 8.82 9.59
C SER A 6 1.64 7.57 10.25
N ALA A 7 1.94 7.39 11.54
CA ALA A 7 1.34 6.32 12.35
C ALA A 7 -0.03 6.77 12.88
N ASP A 8 -1.05 6.82 12.02
CA ASP A 8 -2.44 6.93 12.49
C ASP A 8 -3.25 5.71 12.01
N SER A 9 -3.93 5.05 12.94
CA SER A 9 -4.36 3.65 12.83
C SER A 9 -5.71 3.48 12.12
N SER A 10 -5.82 3.95 10.88
CA SER A 10 -6.97 3.68 10.03
C SER A 10 -6.77 2.36 9.28
N ALA A 11 -7.88 1.70 8.90
CA ALA A 11 -7.82 0.45 8.15
C ALA A 11 -8.03 0.73 6.67
N GLU A 12 -7.16 0.17 5.81
CA GLU A 12 -7.16 0.49 4.39
C GLU A 12 -7.77 -0.64 3.54
N PRO A 13 -8.68 -0.29 2.61
CA PRO A 13 -9.16 -1.21 1.59
C PRO A 13 -8.12 -1.38 0.48
N GLU A 14 -8.09 -2.53 -0.18
CA GLU A 14 -7.28 -2.73 -1.38
C GLU A 14 -7.75 -1.80 -2.53
N ALA A 15 -6.83 -1.36 -3.39
CA ALA A 15 -7.16 -0.47 -4.52
C ALA A 15 -8.28 -1.00 -5.43
N LYS A 16 -8.38 -2.32 -5.60
CA LYS A 16 -9.47 -2.94 -6.39
C LYS A 16 -10.86 -2.75 -5.77
N ASP A 17 -10.93 -2.69 -4.45
CA ASP A 17 -12.18 -2.48 -3.71
C ASP A 17 -12.60 -0.98 -3.68
N LEU A 18 -11.75 -0.08 -4.20
CA LEU A 18 -12.07 1.34 -4.45
C LEU A 18 -12.67 1.59 -5.85
N CYS A 19 -12.55 0.63 -6.78
CA CYS A 19 -13.06 0.79 -8.14
C CYS A 19 -14.57 1.04 -8.14
N GLY A 20 -15.02 2.10 -8.82
CA GLY A 20 -16.42 2.52 -8.84
C GLY A 20 -16.73 3.69 -7.89
N CYS A 21 -15.79 4.08 -7.03
CA CYS A 21 -15.87 5.35 -6.30
C CYS A 21 -15.67 6.53 -7.25
N ALA A 22 -16.25 7.68 -6.91
CA ALA A 22 -16.03 8.91 -7.66
C ALA A 22 -14.51 9.23 -7.73
N GLY A 23 -14.01 9.46 -8.94
CA GLY A 23 -12.58 9.75 -9.19
C GLY A 23 -11.66 8.53 -9.30
N ILE A 24 -12.16 7.29 -9.14
CA ILE A 24 -11.35 6.06 -9.22
C ILE A 24 -11.94 5.11 -10.26
N ALA A 25 -11.17 4.87 -11.33
CA ALA A 25 -11.52 3.94 -12.39
C ALA A 25 -10.29 3.15 -12.87
N GLN A 26 -10.53 1.94 -13.39
CA GLN A 26 -9.46 1.17 -14.03
C GLN A 26 -9.07 1.86 -15.35
N SER A 27 -7.78 2.09 -15.54
CA SER A 27 -7.27 2.57 -16.83
C SER A 27 -7.23 1.42 -17.83
N ALA A 28 -7.81 1.63 -19.00
CA ALA A 28 -7.67 0.73 -20.16
C ALA A 28 -6.45 1.10 -21.04
N SER A 29 -5.60 2.03 -20.60
CA SER A 29 -4.40 2.40 -21.34
C SER A 29 -3.45 1.20 -21.40
N GLY A 30 -3.31 0.59 -22.58
CA GLY A 30 -2.33 -0.47 -22.84
C GLY A 30 -0.88 0.04 -22.89
N THR A 31 -0.60 1.18 -22.26
CA THR A 31 0.73 1.78 -22.21
C THR A 31 1.63 0.91 -21.33
N PRO A 32 2.85 0.57 -21.78
CA PRO A 32 3.80 -0.13 -20.94
C PRO A 32 4.06 0.65 -19.65
N LEU A 33 4.06 -0.06 -18.53
CA LEU A 33 4.40 0.47 -17.22
C LEU A 33 5.70 -0.15 -16.73
N GLU A 34 6.53 0.68 -16.10
CA GLU A 34 7.69 0.22 -15.35
C GLU A 34 7.37 0.29 -13.86
N TYR A 35 7.67 -0.78 -13.13
CA TYR A 35 7.39 -0.89 -11.70
C TYR A 35 8.69 -0.77 -10.90
N TRP A 36 8.68 0.16 -9.95
CA TRP A 36 9.77 0.33 -8.99
C TRP A 36 9.27 -0.09 -7.61
N HIS A 37 9.98 -1.01 -6.96
CA HIS A 37 9.67 -1.45 -5.61
C HIS A 37 10.49 -0.65 -4.60
N ILE A 38 9.81 -0.12 -3.58
CA ILE A 38 10.44 0.61 -2.48
C ILE A 38 10.22 -0.19 -1.21
N ALA A 39 11.30 -0.59 -0.55
CA ALA A 39 11.26 -1.39 0.66
C ALA A 39 12.06 -0.74 1.79
N PHE A 40 11.59 -0.95 3.02
CA PHE A 40 12.24 -0.53 4.26
C PHE A 40 12.45 -1.75 5.18
N ALA A 41 13.07 -1.58 6.35
CA ALA A 41 13.15 -2.64 7.34
C ALA A 41 11.77 -3.02 7.89
N ARG A 42 10.88 -2.04 8.10
CA ARG A 42 9.48 -2.21 8.54
C ARG A 42 8.47 -1.80 7.48
N HIS A 43 7.23 -2.29 7.57
CA HIS A 43 6.19 -1.91 6.61
C HIS A 43 5.78 -0.48 6.98
N GLU A 44 6.07 0.45 6.08
CA GLU A 44 5.85 1.88 6.30
C GLU A 44 4.83 2.44 5.30
N ILE A 45 4.14 3.49 5.73
CA ILE A 45 3.38 4.40 4.85
C ILE A 45 4.34 5.46 4.30
N VAL A 46 4.27 5.69 3.00
CA VAL A 46 4.99 6.75 2.28
C VAL A 46 4.00 7.69 1.63
N LEU A 47 4.43 8.91 1.33
CA LEU A 47 3.64 9.87 0.56
C LEU A 47 4.08 9.83 -0.91
N ALA A 48 3.14 9.54 -1.81
CA ALA A 48 3.31 9.58 -3.25
C ALA A 48 2.35 10.62 -3.82
N GLU A 49 2.88 11.72 -4.38
CA GLU A 49 2.05 12.82 -4.92
C GLU A 49 0.97 13.33 -3.94
N GLY A 50 1.29 13.38 -2.64
CA GLY A 50 0.38 13.84 -1.59
C GLY A 50 -0.65 12.80 -1.11
N VAL A 51 -0.57 11.57 -1.62
CA VAL A 51 -1.45 10.44 -1.28
C VAL A 51 -0.67 9.45 -0.42
N GLU A 52 -1.30 8.91 0.63
CA GLU A 52 -0.69 7.87 1.46
C GLU A 52 -0.66 6.55 0.67
N ALA A 53 0.52 5.93 0.60
CA ALA A 53 0.74 4.66 -0.08
C ALA A 53 1.59 3.72 0.79
N GLU A 54 1.41 2.42 0.61
CA GLU A 54 2.18 1.41 1.32
C GLU A 54 3.51 1.11 0.62
N SER A 55 4.59 1.02 1.40
CA SER A 55 5.85 0.43 0.93
C SER A 55 5.71 -1.07 0.67
N LEU A 56 6.64 -1.69 -0.06
CA LEU A 56 6.54 -3.11 -0.37
C LEU A 56 6.47 -3.97 0.91
N HIS A 57 5.37 -4.67 1.07
CA HIS A 57 5.22 -5.72 2.06
C HIS A 57 5.65 -7.07 1.46
N PHE A 58 6.59 -7.75 2.12
CA PHE A 58 7.13 -9.05 1.70
C PHE A 58 6.17 -10.23 1.95
N GLY A 59 4.92 -10.08 1.56
CA GLY A 59 3.93 -11.16 1.57
C GLY A 59 4.23 -12.22 0.50
N PRO A 60 3.54 -13.37 0.53
CA PRO A 60 3.80 -14.49 -0.39
C PRO A 60 3.78 -14.13 -1.88
N GLU A 61 2.93 -13.17 -2.26
CA GLU A 61 2.82 -12.72 -3.66
C GLU A 61 4.01 -11.88 -4.11
N ALA A 62 4.48 -10.95 -3.27
CA ALA A 62 5.68 -10.15 -3.54
C ALA A 62 6.91 -11.04 -3.69
N LEU A 63 7.05 -12.07 -2.84
CA LEU A 63 8.17 -13.01 -2.90
C LEU A 63 8.16 -13.89 -4.16
N ARG A 64 7.01 -14.06 -4.81
CA ARG A 64 6.92 -14.76 -6.10
C ARG A 64 7.33 -13.89 -7.28
N THR A 65 7.25 -12.57 -7.15
CA THR A 65 7.54 -11.61 -8.23
C THR A 65 8.98 -11.13 -8.21
N LEU A 66 9.63 -11.14 -7.04
CA LEU A 66 11.04 -10.75 -6.90
C LEU A 66 11.98 -11.86 -7.37
N HIS A 67 13.11 -11.45 -7.97
CA HIS A 67 14.19 -12.36 -8.32
C HIS A 67 14.84 -12.95 -7.05
N PRO A 68 15.27 -14.24 -7.06
CA PRO A 68 15.92 -14.86 -5.91
C PRO A 68 17.11 -14.06 -5.36
N ASP A 69 17.96 -13.51 -6.22
CA ASP A 69 19.12 -12.71 -5.79
C ASP A 69 18.69 -11.42 -5.06
N GLY A 70 17.61 -10.78 -5.53
CA GLY A 70 17.05 -9.61 -4.85
C GLY A 70 16.44 -9.97 -3.50
N ILE A 71 15.82 -11.13 -3.38
CA ILE A 71 15.33 -11.64 -2.08
C ILE A 71 16.50 -11.81 -1.12
N GLU A 72 17.62 -12.40 -1.55
CA GLU A 72 18.78 -12.61 -0.69
C GLU A 72 19.43 -11.28 -0.29
N GLU A 73 19.56 -10.33 -1.21
CA GLU A 73 20.01 -8.97 -0.91
C GLU A 73 19.14 -8.32 0.17
N LEU A 74 17.82 -8.39 0.02
CA LEU A 74 16.88 -7.81 0.99
C LEU A 74 16.96 -8.51 2.36
N ARG A 75 17.18 -9.84 2.40
CA ARG A 75 17.41 -10.57 3.65
C ARG A 75 18.70 -10.15 4.33
N CYS A 76 19.75 -9.86 3.58
CA CYS A 76 21.02 -9.36 4.09
C CYS A 76 20.86 -7.94 4.66
N LEU A 77 20.17 -7.06 3.93
CA LEU A 77 19.97 -5.66 4.31
C LEU A 77 19.05 -5.49 5.52
N PHE A 78 17.93 -6.24 5.58
CA PHE A 78 16.90 -6.06 6.61
C PHE A 78 16.90 -7.12 7.70
N GLY A 79 17.70 -8.17 7.56
CA GLY A 79 17.74 -9.30 8.49
C GLY A 79 16.70 -10.36 8.16
N ALA A 80 17.16 -11.61 8.09
CA ALA A 80 16.34 -12.77 7.70
C ALA A 80 15.10 -13.02 8.59
N ARG A 81 15.11 -12.55 9.84
CA ARG A 81 13.98 -12.70 10.79
C ARG A 81 12.83 -11.75 10.46
N ASP A 82 13.12 -10.60 9.86
CA ASP A 82 12.15 -9.56 9.55
C ASP A 82 11.61 -9.67 8.12
N PHE A 83 11.90 -10.79 7.44
CA PHE A 83 11.52 -11.05 6.07
C PHE A 83 10.37 -12.07 5.97
N GLY A 84 9.33 -11.74 5.19
CA GLY A 84 8.18 -12.62 4.94
C GLY A 84 6.88 -12.21 5.66
N ALA A 85 5.89 -13.10 5.62
CA ALA A 85 4.53 -12.86 6.12
C ALA A 85 4.41 -12.67 7.65
N GLY A 86 5.49 -12.93 8.41
CA GLY A 86 5.55 -12.64 9.85
C GLY A 86 5.74 -11.15 10.16
N ARG A 87 6.04 -10.33 9.14
CA ARG A 87 6.19 -8.88 9.28
C ARG A 87 4.83 -8.23 9.45
N GLY A 88 4.69 -7.35 10.45
CA GLY A 88 3.47 -6.58 10.65
C GLY A 88 3.16 -5.68 9.45
N LEU A 89 1.88 -5.42 9.21
CA LEU A 89 1.45 -4.43 8.24
C LEU A 89 1.58 -3.00 8.81
N ALA A 90 1.83 -2.01 7.95
CA ALA A 90 1.86 -0.61 8.32
C ALA A 90 0.49 -0.15 8.86
N ARG A 91 -0.58 -0.65 8.23
CA ARG A 91 -1.98 -0.47 8.64
C ARG A 91 -2.74 -1.78 8.64
N ARG A 92 -3.88 -1.78 9.34
CA ARG A 92 -4.76 -2.96 9.35
C ARG A 92 -5.44 -3.08 8.00
N GLU A 93 -5.32 -4.23 7.38
CA GLU A 93 -6.02 -4.53 6.14
C GLU A 93 -7.48 -4.91 6.38
N VAL A 94 -8.38 -4.39 5.54
CA VAL A 94 -9.78 -4.85 5.47
C VAL A 94 -10.05 -5.27 4.04
N ARG A 95 -10.61 -6.48 3.86
CA ARG A 95 -10.79 -7.08 2.53
C ARG A 95 -12.27 -7.29 2.17
N GLY A 96 -12.56 -7.29 0.86
CA GLY A 96 -13.80 -7.79 0.28
C GLY A 96 -15.04 -7.01 0.72
N SER A 97 -16.12 -7.71 1.11
CA SER A 97 -17.40 -7.05 1.43
C SER A 97 -17.30 -6.05 2.59
N ARG A 98 -16.42 -6.30 3.57
CA ARG A 98 -16.16 -5.36 4.67
C ARG A 98 -15.45 -4.10 4.18
N ALA A 99 -14.53 -4.24 3.22
CA ALA A 99 -13.80 -3.12 2.62
C ALA A 99 -14.76 -2.24 1.83
N ARG A 100 -15.56 -2.84 0.95
CA ARG A 100 -16.56 -2.13 0.14
C ARG A 100 -17.56 -1.38 1.00
N ARG A 101 -18.09 -2.03 2.04
CA ARG A 101 -19.01 -1.37 2.98
C ARG A 101 -18.36 -0.20 3.74
N LEU A 102 -17.08 -0.31 4.09
CA LEU A 102 -16.34 0.78 4.72
C LEU A 102 -16.22 1.97 3.76
N VAL A 103 -15.83 1.70 2.51
CA VAL A 103 -15.70 2.68 1.43
C VAL A 103 -17.04 3.36 1.12
N GLU A 104 -18.11 2.60 0.98
CA GLU A 104 -19.48 3.10 0.80
C GLU A 104 -19.88 4.04 1.94
N ARG A 105 -19.60 3.66 3.19
CA ARG A 105 -19.95 4.50 4.34
C ARG A 105 -19.15 5.80 4.38
N ILE A 106 -17.85 5.76 4.10
CA ILE A 106 -16.99 6.94 4.06
C ILE A 106 -17.50 7.92 3.00
N THR A 107 -17.79 7.40 1.80
CA THR A 107 -18.29 8.19 0.66
C THR A 107 -19.70 8.74 0.88
N MET A 108 -20.64 7.95 1.42
CA MET A 108 -22.00 8.41 1.76
C MET A 108 -22.00 9.51 2.82
N ASN A 109 -21.04 9.49 3.74
CA ASN A 109 -20.89 10.51 4.77
C ASN A 109 -20.16 11.77 4.27
N GLY A 110 -19.77 11.82 3.00
CA GLY A 110 -19.02 12.94 2.42
C GLY A 110 -17.59 13.07 2.95
N HIS A 111 -17.04 12.00 3.53
CA HIS A 111 -15.65 11.98 3.98
C HIS A 111 -14.72 11.60 2.83
N ALA A 112 -13.52 12.18 2.82
CA ALA A 112 -12.48 11.79 1.89
C ALA A 112 -11.96 10.39 2.23
N LEU A 113 -11.61 9.60 1.20
CA LEU A 113 -11.01 8.27 1.39
C LEU A 113 -9.59 8.36 1.94
N GLN A 114 -8.87 9.43 1.59
CA GLN A 114 -7.61 9.83 2.19
C GLN A 114 -7.59 11.34 2.35
N ASP A 115 -6.94 11.82 3.42
CA ASP A 115 -6.70 13.24 3.62
C ASP A 115 -5.41 13.62 2.90
N HIS A 116 -5.49 14.59 1.99
CA HIS A 116 -4.32 15.17 1.35
C HIS A 116 -3.76 16.22 2.31
N ALA A 117 -3.17 15.78 3.42
CA ALA A 117 -2.50 16.68 4.35
C ALA A 117 -1.42 17.42 3.56
N ALA A 118 -1.71 18.68 3.23
CA ALA A 118 -0.94 19.48 2.29
C ALA A 118 0.54 19.43 2.68
N LEU A 119 1.36 18.94 1.75
CA LEU A 119 2.79 19.20 1.75
C LEU A 119 2.95 20.73 1.67
N ARG A 120 3.06 21.37 2.85
CA ARG A 120 3.56 22.73 3.02
C ARG A 120 5.04 22.65 3.39
#